data_AF-A0A3M1XLS7-F1
#
_entry.id   AF-A0A3M1XLS7-F1
#
_cell.length_a   1.000
_cell.length_b   1.000
_cell.length_c   1.000
_cell.angle_alpha   90.00
_cell.angle_beta   90.00
_cell.angle_gamma   90.00
#
_symmetry.space_group_name_H-M   'P 1'
#
loop_
_entity.id
_entity.type
_entity.pdbx_description
1 polymer ?
#
loop_
_entity_poly.entity_id
_entity_poly.type
_entity_poly.pdbx_seq_one_letter_code
_entity_poly.pdbx_strand_id
1 'polypeptide(L)'
;WKNGSCTGTVEIFSGDVGICRNPGVETGFHDCCEVENASHCESSEVKVAQARDDRLTYEVGERCKKEAPIGGTCLQKEKVLCVFPSILSRIIQEDGRSQLGISWGDAEHPNCRGFTPSEFQAIDFSKIDFSEYVSTIKTETQENIKQNINDEVQDFYKDLHTSRESQGTFSVILTWNPNPPKDYVIGYKIYYGTSPRHYTNVVNTGNRTEYKIIGLLCSNTYYFAATAYNAYGESGYSKEISCSGKCACKKDGKCSC
;
A
#
# COMPACT_ATOMS: atom_id res chain seq x y z
N TRP A 1 2.78 26.59 5.14
CA TRP A 1 2.63 25.47 6.08
C TRP A 1 1.77 25.91 7.26
N LYS A 2 0.69 25.18 7.57
CA LYS A 2 0.02 25.24 8.88
C LYS A 2 0.57 24.08 9.74
N ASN A 3 0.72 24.27 11.05
CA ASN A 3 1.22 23.27 12.01
C ASN A 3 0.55 21.90 11.79
N GLY A 4 1.29 20.94 11.23
CA GLY A 4 0.81 19.58 11.00
C GLY A 4 1.10 18.70 12.22
N SER A 5 0.05 18.22 12.87
CA SER A 5 0.13 17.16 13.87
C SER A 5 0.40 15.84 13.16
N CYS A 6 1.48 15.15 13.54
CA CYS A 6 1.88 13.85 13.00
C CYS A 6 1.01 12.76 13.67
N THR A 7 -0.12 12.40 13.06
CA THR A 7 -1.02 11.31 13.50
C THR A 7 -1.31 10.38 12.33
N GLY A 8 -0.75 9.17 12.33
CA GLY A 8 -1.05 8.13 11.34
C GLY A 8 -0.76 6.74 11.90
N THR A 9 -1.64 5.79 11.63
CA THR A 9 -1.52 4.38 12.02
C THR A 9 -0.59 3.63 11.06
N VAL A 10 0.36 2.87 11.60
CA VAL A 10 1.21 1.95 10.82
C VAL A 10 0.40 0.70 10.50
N GLU A 11 0.47 0.24 9.25
CA GLU A 11 -0.18 -0.99 8.79
C GLU A 11 0.83 -1.85 8.03
N ILE A 12 0.77 -3.17 8.25
CA ILE A 12 1.69 -4.19 7.74
C ILE A 12 0.94 -5.01 6.67
N PHE A 13 1.59 -5.26 5.54
CA PHE A 13 1.03 -6.01 4.40
C PHE A 13 -0.29 -5.43 3.85
N SER A 14 -0.39 -4.10 3.75
CA SER A 14 -1.53 -3.43 3.11
C SER A 14 -1.64 -3.80 1.63
N GLY A 15 -2.88 -3.88 1.13
CA GLY A 15 -3.20 -4.05 -0.28
C GLY A 15 -3.99 -2.87 -0.83
N ASP A 16 -4.01 -2.74 -2.16
CA ASP A 16 -4.80 -1.76 -2.87
C ASP A 16 -6.11 -2.37 -3.38
N VAL A 17 -7.15 -1.56 -3.54
CA VAL A 17 -8.40 -2.00 -4.17
C VAL A 17 -8.19 -2.08 -5.69
N GLY A 18 -8.36 -3.27 -6.25
CA GLY A 18 -8.38 -3.53 -7.69
C GLY A 18 -9.80 -3.82 -8.18
N ILE A 19 -10.11 -3.37 -9.39
CA ILE A 19 -11.40 -3.61 -10.04
C ILE A 19 -11.12 -4.08 -11.46
N CYS A 20 -11.87 -5.08 -11.91
CA CYS A 20 -11.87 -5.54 -13.30
C CYS A 20 -13.30 -5.90 -13.73
N ARG A 21 -13.66 -5.59 -14.97
CA ARG A 21 -14.99 -5.90 -15.51
C ARG A 21 -15.09 -7.33 -16.04
N ASN A 22 -16.17 -8.00 -15.66
CA ASN A 22 -16.59 -9.26 -16.28
C ASN A 22 -17.03 -9.03 -17.75
N PRO A 23 -17.22 -10.10 -18.54
CA PRO A 23 -17.85 -10.01 -19.85
C PRO A 23 -19.20 -9.29 -19.81
N GLY A 24 -19.35 -8.22 -20.59
CA GLY A 24 -20.58 -7.46 -20.64
C GLY A 24 -20.64 -6.44 -21.77
N VAL A 25 -21.69 -5.61 -21.73
CA VAL A 25 -21.98 -4.66 -22.82
C VAL A 25 -20.93 -3.56 -22.96
N GLU A 26 -20.15 -3.26 -21.92
CA GLU A 26 -19.09 -2.25 -21.97
C GLU A 26 -17.72 -2.82 -22.38
N THR A 27 -17.54 -4.13 -22.26
CA THR A 27 -16.28 -4.80 -22.64
C THR A 27 -16.38 -5.50 -23.99
N GLY A 28 -17.50 -5.39 -24.70
CA GLY A 28 -17.73 -6.15 -25.93
C GLY A 28 -17.74 -7.66 -25.70
N PHE A 29 -18.19 -8.11 -24.52
CA PHE A 29 -18.15 -9.50 -24.05
C PHE A 29 -16.74 -10.08 -23.80
N HIS A 30 -15.71 -9.24 -23.70
CA HIS A 30 -14.38 -9.66 -23.24
C HIS A 30 -14.29 -9.68 -21.71
N ASP A 31 -13.54 -10.62 -21.14
CA ASP A 31 -13.26 -10.68 -19.71
C ASP A 31 -12.01 -9.84 -19.39
N CYS A 32 -12.19 -8.72 -18.69
CA CYS A 32 -11.08 -7.85 -18.30
C CYS A 32 -10.43 -8.24 -16.97
N CYS A 33 -10.87 -9.35 -16.37
CA CYS A 33 -10.23 -9.96 -15.20
C CYS A 33 -9.21 -11.04 -15.57
N GLU A 34 -9.09 -11.38 -16.86
CA GLU A 34 -8.14 -12.35 -17.38
C GLU A 34 -7.13 -11.66 -18.30
N VAL A 35 -5.90 -12.19 -18.36
CA VAL A 35 -4.82 -11.61 -19.19
C VAL A 35 -5.04 -11.84 -20.69
N GLU A 36 -5.92 -12.78 -21.05
CA GLU A 36 -6.27 -13.07 -22.44
C GLU A 36 -7.12 -11.93 -23.03
N ASN A 37 -6.77 -11.46 -24.24
CA ASN A 37 -7.50 -10.40 -24.96
C ASN A 37 -7.58 -9.04 -24.23
N ALA A 38 -6.55 -8.71 -23.44
CA ALA A 38 -6.38 -7.44 -22.71
C ALA A 38 -6.45 -6.15 -23.56
N SER A 39 -6.42 -6.24 -24.90
CA SER A 39 -6.46 -5.08 -25.81
C SER A 39 -7.76 -4.27 -25.75
N HIS A 40 -8.84 -4.84 -25.21
CA HIS A 40 -10.15 -4.18 -25.07
C HIS A 40 -10.43 -3.63 -23.67
N CYS A 41 -9.48 -3.77 -22.76
CA CYS A 41 -9.64 -3.46 -21.34
C CYS A 41 -8.87 -2.21 -20.93
N GLU A 42 -9.28 -1.58 -19.83
CA GLU A 42 -8.54 -0.44 -19.29
C GLU A 42 -7.18 -0.90 -18.73
N SER A 43 -6.16 -0.03 -18.82
CA SER A 43 -4.81 -0.38 -18.35
C SER A 43 -4.74 -0.69 -16.85
N SER A 44 -5.67 -0.16 -16.05
CA SER A 44 -5.85 -0.52 -14.65
C SER A 44 -6.39 -1.94 -14.49
N GLU A 45 -7.33 -2.37 -15.34
CA GLU A 45 -7.91 -3.72 -15.32
C GLU A 45 -6.87 -4.76 -15.76
N VAL A 46 -6.06 -4.45 -16.78
CA VAL A 46 -4.96 -5.32 -17.23
C VAL A 46 -3.95 -5.57 -16.10
N LYS A 47 -3.65 -4.56 -15.28
CA LYS A 47 -2.78 -4.74 -14.10
C LYS A 47 -3.41 -5.64 -13.04
N VAL A 48 -4.72 -5.50 -12.82
CA VAL A 48 -5.46 -6.35 -11.88
C VAL A 48 -5.54 -7.79 -12.40
N ALA A 49 -5.75 -7.98 -13.70
CA ALA A 49 -5.75 -9.28 -14.36
C ALA A 49 -4.38 -9.96 -14.25
N GLN A 50 -3.29 -9.22 -14.50
CA GLN A 50 -1.92 -9.75 -14.28
C GLN A 50 -1.69 -10.11 -12.82
N ALA A 51 -2.07 -9.25 -11.87
CA ALA A 51 -1.94 -9.56 -10.46
C ALA A 51 -2.79 -10.80 -10.05
N ARG A 52 -3.92 -11.03 -10.71
CA ARG A 52 -4.75 -12.23 -10.51
C ARG A 52 -4.05 -13.48 -11.05
N ASP A 53 -3.48 -13.41 -12.24
CA ASP A 53 -2.66 -14.47 -12.85
C ASP A 53 -1.43 -14.81 -11.99
N ASP A 54 -0.76 -13.79 -11.45
CA ASP A 54 0.36 -13.89 -10.52
C ASP A 54 -0.04 -14.34 -9.09
N ARG A 55 -1.33 -14.61 -8.86
CA ARG A 55 -1.90 -15.02 -7.56
C ARG A 55 -1.58 -14.02 -6.43
N LEU A 56 -1.71 -12.74 -6.73
CA LEU A 56 -1.51 -11.62 -5.79
C LEU A 56 -2.82 -10.99 -5.31
N THR A 57 -3.97 -11.60 -5.63
CA THR A 57 -5.29 -11.00 -5.35
C THR A 57 -6.16 -11.86 -4.46
N TYR A 58 -6.98 -11.20 -3.63
CA TYR A 58 -8.10 -11.80 -2.92
C TYR A 58 -9.41 -11.20 -3.45
N GLU A 59 -10.37 -12.04 -3.83
CA GLU A 59 -11.66 -11.60 -4.35
C GLU A 59 -12.61 -11.22 -3.21
N VAL A 60 -13.02 -9.95 -3.16
CA VAL A 60 -13.94 -9.45 -2.13
C VAL A 60 -15.39 -9.70 -2.54
N GLY A 61 -15.71 -9.51 -3.83
CA GLY A 61 -17.04 -9.78 -4.37
C GLY A 61 -17.26 -9.18 -5.76
N GLU A 62 -18.52 -9.21 -6.21
CA GLU A 62 -18.97 -8.60 -7.47
C GLU A 62 -20.02 -7.53 -7.21
N ARG A 63 -20.03 -6.47 -8.02
CA ARG A 63 -21.11 -5.48 -8.04
C ARG A 63 -21.55 -5.13 -9.45
N CYS A 64 -22.72 -4.51 -9.56
CA CYS A 64 -23.23 -4.05 -10.83
C CYS A 64 -22.71 -2.65 -11.16
N LYS A 65 -21.93 -2.54 -12.23
CA LYS A 65 -21.46 -1.25 -12.75
C LYS A 65 -22.54 -0.54 -13.56
N LYS A 66 -23.36 -1.31 -14.29
CA LYS A 66 -24.41 -0.77 -15.18
C LYS A 66 -25.66 -1.61 -15.13
N GLU A 67 -26.77 -0.98 -14.78
CA GLU A 67 -28.10 -1.58 -14.79
C GLU A 67 -28.89 -1.20 -16.04
N ALA A 68 -29.84 -2.05 -16.40
CA ALA A 68 -30.82 -1.75 -17.44
C ALA A 68 -31.75 -0.63 -16.98
N PRO A 69 -32.11 0.33 -17.86
CA PRO A 69 -33.00 1.44 -17.51
C PRO A 69 -34.39 1.01 -17.02
N ILE A 70 -34.83 -0.20 -17.38
CA ILE A 70 -36.12 -0.77 -17.03
C ILE A 70 -35.87 -2.18 -16.48
N GLY A 71 -36.27 -2.44 -15.24
CA GLY A 71 -36.24 -3.77 -14.62
C GLY A 71 -35.00 -4.11 -13.79
N GLY A 72 -34.01 -3.22 -13.66
CA GLY A 72 -32.88 -3.39 -12.73
C GLY A 72 -31.91 -4.53 -13.05
N THR A 73 -32.04 -5.16 -14.23
CA THR A 73 -31.12 -6.22 -14.66
C THR A 73 -29.71 -5.66 -14.84
N CYS A 74 -28.72 -6.33 -14.26
CA CYS A 74 -27.33 -5.92 -14.45
C CYS A 74 -26.82 -6.23 -15.86
N LEU A 75 -26.38 -5.20 -16.58
CA LEU A 75 -25.83 -5.28 -17.94
C LEU A 75 -24.29 -5.36 -17.96
N GLN A 76 -23.64 -4.85 -16.90
CA GLN A 76 -22.19 -4.90 -16.74
C GLN A 76 -21.87 -5.14 -15.27
N LYS A 77 -21.23 -6.27 -14.98
CA LYS A 77 -20.66 -6.55 -13.67
C LYS A 77 -19.19 -6.15 -13.61
N GLU A 78 -18.71 -5.89 -12.41
CA GLU A 78 -17.30 -5.78 -12.09
C GLU A 78 -16.95 -6.57 -10.82
N LYS A 79 -15.78 -7.21 -10.84
CA LYS A 79 -15.17 -7.85 -9.67
C LYS A 79 -14.35 -6.84 -8.91
N VAL A 80 -14.42 -6.93 -7.58
CA VAL A 80 -13.68 -6.10 -6.64
C VAL A 80 -12.72 -7.01 -5.87
N LEU A 81 -11.45 -6.65 -5.88
CA LEU A 81 -10.36 -7.44 -5.35
C LEU A 81 -9.47 -6.59 -4.45
N CYS A 82 -8.83 -7.23 -3.47
CA CYS A 82 -7.64 -6.68 -2.84
C CYS A 82 -6.41 -7.19 -3.60
N VAL A 83 -5.54 -6.26 -4.02
CA VAL A 83 -4.30 -6.52 -4.76
C VAL A 83 -3.12 -6.30 -3.84
N PHE A 84 -2.31 -7.34 -3.66
CA PHE A 84 -1.17 -7.32 -2.74
C PHE A 84 0.17 -7.25 -3.48
N PRO A 85 1.21 -6.66 -2.87
CA PRO A 85 2.52 -6.53 -3.50
C PRO A 85 3.29 -7.87 -3.59
N SER A 86 2.86 -8.92 -2.88
CA SER A 86 3.49 -10.25 -2.93
C SER A 86 2.52 -11.36 -2.52
N ILE A 87 2.80 -12.58 -2.99
CA ILE A 87 2.07 -13.80 -2.61
C ILE A 87 2.08 -13.98 -1.09
N LEU A 88 3.24 -13.75 -0.45
CA LEU A 88 3.38 -13.82 1.00
C LEU A 88 2.44 -12.84 1.71
N SER A 89 2.35 -11.59 1.24
CA SER A 89 1.48 -10.57 1.84
C SER A 89 0.01 -10.97 1.75
N ARG A 90 -0.41 -11.54 0.61
CA ARG A 90 -1.76 -12.06 0.41
C ARG A 90 -2.06 -13.22 1.35
N ILE A 91 -1.22 -14.26 1.39
CA ILE A 91 -1.43 -15.45 2.24
C ILE A 91 -1.57 -15.05 3.71
N ILE A 92 -0.68 -14.18 4.20
CA ILE A 92 -0.74 -13.70 5.58
C ILE A 92 -2.02 -12.89 5.83
N GLN A 93 -2.50 -12.11 4.86
CA GLN A 93 -3.75 -11.39 4.97
C GLN A 93 -4.97 -12.33 5.00
N GLU A 94 -5.01 -13.35 4.16
CA GLU A 94 -6.10 -14.35 4.14
C GLU A 94 -6.22 -15.09 5.48
N ASP A 95 -5.14 -15.75 5.90
CA ASP A 95 -5.18 -16.57 7.11
C ASP A 95 -5.17 -15.72 8.38
N GLY A 96 -4.40 -14.63 8.39
CA GLY A 96 -4.34 -13.70 9.53
C GLY A 96 -5.69 -13.05 9.82
N ARG A 97 -6.42 -12.62 8.79
CA ARG A 97 -7.76 -12.04 8.97
C ARG A 97 -8.77 -13.08 9.47
N SER A 98 -8.68 -14.32 8.98
CA SER A 98 -9.51 -15.43 9.47
C SER A 98 -9.30 -15.67 10.97
N GLN A 99 -8.04 -15.65 11.43
CA GLN A 99 -7.72 -15.80 12.87
C GLN A 99 -8.20 -14.63 13.73
N LEU A 100 -8.14 -13.40 13.20
CA LEU A 100 -8.49 -12.18 13.92
C LEU A 100 -9.96 -11.74 13.77
N GLY A 101 -10.74 -12.43 12.92
CA GLY A 101 -12.13 -12.07 12.63
C GLY A 101 -12.26 -10.73 11.87
N ILE A 102 -11.27 -10.36 11.06
CA ILE A 102 -11.29 -9.11 10.28
C ILE A 102 -11.99 -9.35 8.95
N SER A 103 -13.07 -8.62 8.69
CA SER A 103 -13.83 -8.74 7.43
C SER A 103 -13.10 -8.06 6.26
N TRP A 104 -13.23 -8.68 5.09
CA TRP A 104 -12.84 -8.12 3.79
C TRP A 104 -13.76 -7.01 3.28
N GLY A 105 -14.88 -6.77 3.96
CA GLY A 105 -15.92 -5.86 3.51
C GLY A 105 -16.80 -6.50 2.45
N ASP A 106 -17.36 -5.68 1.57
CA ASP A 106 -18.17 -6.10 0.43
C ASP A 106 -17.71 -5.39 -0.84
N ALA A 107 -18.34 -5.71 -1.98
CA ALA A 107 -17.95 -5.13 -3.26
C ALA A 107 -18.14 -3.60 -3.34
N GLU A 108 -18.98 -3.00 -2.49
CA GLU A 108 -19.13 -1.54 -2.43
C GLU A 108 -18.12 -0.89 -1.47
N HIS A 109 -17.81 -1.59 -0.38
CA HIS A 109 -16.91 -1.11 0.66
C HIS A 109 -15.80 -2.15 0.97
N PRO A 110 -14.88 -2.39 0.03
CA PRO A 110 -13.80 -3.34 0.23
C PRO A 110 -12.83 -2.83 1.29
N ASN A 111 -12.39 -3.74 2.16
CA ASN A 111 -11.40 -3.48 3.19
C ASN A 111 -10.08 -4.17 2.81
N CYS A 112 -9.17 -3.46 2.16
CA CYS A 112 -7.84 -3.98 1.81
C CYS A 112 -6.72 -3.49 2.74
N ARG A 113 -7.07 -2.90 3.89
CA ARG A 113 -6.09 -2.35 4.84
C ARG A 113 -5.12 -3.42 5.35
N GLY A 114 -3.94 -2.98 5.78
CA GLY A 114 -2.95 -3.83 6.43
C GLY A 114 -3.29 -4.12 7.90
N PHE A 115 -2.56 -5.06 8.49
CA PHE A 115 -2.66 -5.31 9.93
C PHE A 115 -1.99 -4.19 10.71
N THR A 116 -2.62 -3.72 11.78
CA THR A 116 -1.89 -2.93 12.79
C THR A 116 -0.81 -3.81 13.44
N PRO A 117 0.24 -3.23 14.06
CA PRO A 117 1.27 -4.02 14.73
C PRO A 117 0.72 -4.99 15.78
N SER A 118 -0.32 -4.58 16.52
CA SER A 118 -0.97 -5.43 17.54
C SER A 118 -1.78 -6.57 16.95
N GLU A 119 -2.46 -6.34 15.81
CA GLU A 119 -3.17 -7.39 15.09
C GLU A 119 -2.16 -8.40 14.54
N PHE A 120 -1.10 -7.91 13.89
CA PHE A 120 -0.07 -8.74 13.30
C PHE A 120 0.62 -9.66 14.32
N GLN A 121 0.94 -9.14 15.51
CA GLN A 121 1.53 -9.93 16.61
C GLN A 121 0.59 -10.98 17.18
N ALA A 122 -0.72 -10.81 17.02
CA ALA A 122 -1.71 -11.78 17.50
C ALA A 122 -1.95 -12.93 16.51
N ILE A 123 -1.38 -12.87 15.30
CA ILE A 123 -1.47 -13.92 14.30
C ILE A 123 -0.57 -15.09 14.69
N ASP A 124 -1.14 -16.30 14.67
CA ASP A 124 -0.41 -17.54 14.84
C ASP A 124 0.09 -18.04 13.49
N PHE A 125 1.36 -17.73 13.17
CA PHE A 125 2.02 -18.10 11.91
C PHE A 125 2.17 -19.61 11.73
N SER A 126 2.09 -20.41 12.81
CA SER A 126 2.15 -21.87 12.69
C SER A 126 0.90 -22.48 12.05
N LYS A 127 -0.20 -21.72 11.99
CA LYS A 127 -1.48 -22.12 11.39
C LYS A 127 -1.70 -21.55 9.99
N ILE A 128 -0.73 -20.80 9.46
CA ILE A 128 -0.80 -20.25 8.10
C ILE A 128 -0.24 -21.26 7.11
N ASP A 129 -0.96 -21.48 6.01
CA ASP A 129 -0.50 -22.37 4.95
C ASP A 129 0.41 -21.64 3.95
N PHE A 130 1.72 -21.74 4.18
CA PHE A 130 2.72 -21.18 3.26
C PHE A 130 3.08 -22.09 2.08
N SER A 131 2.40 -23.23 1.89
CA SER A 131 2.76 -24.19 0.83
C SER A 131 2.77 -23.57 -0.57
N GLU A 132 1.86 -22.64 -0.85
CA GLU A 132 1.82 -21.88 -2.09
C GLU A 132 3.08 -21.02 -2.26
N TYR A 133 3.42 -20.19 -1.26
CA TYR A 133 4.63 -19.36 -1.31
C TYR A 133 5.89 -20.23 -1.47
N VAL A 134 5.97 -21.32 -0.71
CA VAL A 134 7.09 -22.26 -0.75
C VAL A 134 7.22 -22.92 -2.13
N SER A 135 6.12 -23.16 -2.83
CA SER A 135 6.17 -23.70 -4.20
C SER A 135 6.81 -22.72 -5.20
N THR A 136 6.69 -21.41 -4.97
CA THR A 136 7.24 -20.37 -5.86
C THR A 136 8.74 -20.14 -5.67
N ILE A 137 9.27 -20.38 -4.46
CA ILE A 137 10.71 -20.29 -4.18
C ILE A 137 11.47 -21.59 -4.53
N LYS A 138 10.76 -22.70 -4.76
CA LYS A 138 11.32 -24.03 -5.07
C LYS A 138 11.75 -24.21 -6.53
N THR A 139 12.35 -23.19 -7.11
CA THR A 139 12.98 -23.26 -8.44
C THR A 139 14.50 -23.15 -8.40
N GLU A 140 15.12 -23.29 -7.24
CA GLU A 140 16.53 -23.66 -7.12
C GLU A 140 16.65 -24.81 -6.12
N THR A 141 17.23 -25.91 -6.59
CA THR A 141 17.48 -27.18 -5.92
C THR A 141 17.61 -27.11 -4.39
N GLN A 142 16.78 -27.88 -3.65
CA GLN A 142 17.21 -28.96 -2.74
C GLN A 142 16.07 -29.50 -1.86
N GLU A 143 16.13 -30.81 -1.61
CA GLU A 143 15.17 -31.61 -0.83
C GLU A 143 15.13 -31.35 0.69
N ASN A 144 15.79 -30.30 1.21
CA ASN A 144 15.89 -30.08 2.66
C ASN A 144 14.83 -29.10 3.25
N ILE A 145 13.86 -28.63 2.46
CA ILE A 145 12.99 -27.49 2.83
C ILE A 145 11.88 -27.84 3.84
N LYS A 146 11.67 -29.11 4.21
CA LYS A 146 10.60 -29.48 5.17
C LYS A 146 10.92 -29.21 6.65
N GLN A 147 12.07 -28.63 7.00
CA GLN A 147 12.40 -28.30 8.40
C GLN A 147 12.74 -26.83 8.65
N ASN A 148 13.13 -26.04 7.64
CA ASN A 148 13.77 -24.75 7.91
C ASN A 148 12.88 -23.51 7.83
N ILE A 149 11.58 -23.60 7.49
CA ILE A 149 10.72 -22.39 7.44
C ILE A 149 10.40 -21.88 8.85
N ASN A 150 10.17 -22.79 9.81
CA ASN A 150 9.99 -22.38 11.20
C ASN A 150 11.28 -21.74 11.73
N ASP A 151 12.44 -22.32 11.43
CA ASP A 151 13.72 -21.78 11.88
C ASP A 151 14.05 -20.45 11.20
N GLU A 152 13.68 -20.25 9.93
CA GLU A 152 13.86 -18.98 9.20
C GLU A 152 12.86 -17.90 9.65
N VAL A 153 11.62 -18.28 10.00
CA VAL A 153 10.65 -17.38 10.64
C VAL A 153 11.08 -17.03 12.06
N GLN A 154 11.65 -17.98 12.81
CA GLN A 154 12.19 -17.75 14.14
C GLN A 154 13.50 -16.97 14.12
N ASP A 155 14.35 -17.17 13.12
CA ASP A 155 15.58 -16.39 12.92
C ASP A 155 15.24 -15.00 12.38
N PHE A 156 14.23 -14.83 11.53
CA PHE A 156 13.66 -13.52 11.19
C PHE A 156 13.09 -12.82 12.43
N TYR A 157 12.39 -13.54 13.31
CA TYR A 157 11.91 -13.04 14.60
C TYR A 157 13.07 -12.68 15.55
N LYS A 158 14.15 -13.45 15.54
CA LYS A 158 15.36 -13.22 16.35
C LYS A 158 16.23 -12.09 15.81
N ASP A 159 16.29 -11.90 14.49
CA ASP A 159 16.92 -10.77 13.82
C ASP A 159 16.11 -9.48 14.03
N LEU A 160 14.77 -9.58 14.03
CA LEU A 160 13.85 -8.52 14.47
C LEU A 160 14.08 -8.10 15.93
N HIS A 161 14.54 -9.01 16.79
CA HIS A 161 14.85 -8.72 18.20
C HIS A 161 16.30 -8.33 18.46
N THR A 162 17.25 -8.72 17.61
CA THR A 162 18.70 -8.58 17.88
C THR A 162 19.38 -7.49 17.05
N SER A 163 18.82 -7.08 15.91
CA SER A 163 19.45 -6.03 15.10
C SER A 163 18.49 -4.88 14.79
N ARG A 164 18.70 -3.79 15.53
CA ARG A 164 18.05 -2.46 15.46
C ARG A 164 16.63 -2.37 16.04
N GLU A 165 16.61 -1.85 17.27
CA GLU A 165 15.58 -1.01 17.87
C GLU A 165 14.27 -0.86 17.09
N SER A 166 13.19 -1.22 17.78
CA SER A 166 11.82 -0.74 17.61
C SER A 166 11.70 0.74 17.21
N GLN A 167 12.00 1.09 15.97
CA GLN A 167 11.62 2.38 15.40
C GLN A 167 10.34 2.13 14.63
N GLY A 168 9.21 2.50 15.24
CA GLY A 168 7.96 2.61 14.49
C GLY A 168 8.17 3.49 13.25
N THR A 169 7.23 3.46 12.32
CA THR A 169 7.19 4.47 11.27
C THR A 169 6.05 5.44 11.53
N PHE A 170 6.14 6.65 10.99
CA PHE A 170 5.06 7.62 11.03
C PHE A 170 4.84 8.22 9.63
N SER A 171 3.75 8.96 9.50
CA SER A 171 3.43 9.68 8.26
C SER A 171 3.25 11.17 8.53
N VAL A 172 3.58 11.99 7.52
CA VAL A 172 3.43 13.44 7.55
C VAL A 172 2.56 13.86 6.37
N ILE A 173 1.49 14.59 6.66
CA ILE A 173 0.69 15.27 5.64
C ILE A 173 1.23 16.70 5.49
N LEU A 174 1.67 17.02 4.28
CA LEU A 174 2.22 18.31 3.91
C LEU A 174 1.19 19.09 3.10
N THR A 175 0.87 20.30 3.53
CA THR A 175 -0.07 21.20 2.85
C THR A 175 0.55 22.57 2.57
N TRP A 176 0.37 23.06 1.35
CA TRP A 176 0.89 24.37 0.92
C TRP A 176 -0.14 25.16 0.12
N ASN A 177 0.07 26.48 0.06
CA ASN A 177 -0.77 27.34 -0.75
C ASN A 177 -0.28 27.30 -2.20
N PRO A 178 -1.18 27.21 -3.19
CA PRO A 178 -0.78 27.27 -4.58
C PRO A 178 -0.20 28.64 -4.93
N ASN A 179 0.75 28.67 -5.87
CA ASN A 179 1.27 29.91 -6.43
C ASN A 179 0.18 30.68 -7.20
N PRO A 180 0.26 32.03 -7.26
CA PRO A 180 -0.59 32.84 -8.12
C PRO A 180 -0.58 32.36 -9.59
N PRO A 181 -1.71 32.43 -10.32
CA PRO A 181 -1.78 31.96 -11.71
C PRO A 181 -0.73 32.55 -12.66
N LYS A 182 -0.30 33.79 -12.39
CA LYS A 182 0.73 34.50 -13.16
C LYS A 182 2.12 33.85 -13.13
N ASP A 183 2.38 32.94 -12.20
CA ASP A 183 3.67 32.25 -12.06
C ASP A 183 3.77 31.00 -12.96
N TYR A 184 2.67 30.64 -13.64
CA TYR A 184 2.57 29.50 -14.57
C TYR A 184 3.08 28.17 -13.99
N VAL A 185 2.92 27.95 -12.67
CA VAL A 185 3.33 26.72 -12.00
C VAL A 185 2.44 25.57 -12.44
N ILE A 186 3.05 24.49 -12.93
CA ILE A 186 2.32 23.28 -13.39
C ILE A 186 2.42 22.14 -12.38
N GLY A 187 3.30 22.24 -11.39
CA GLY A 187 3.35 21.30 -10.28
C GLY A 187 4.42 21.60 -9.24
N TYR A 188 4.54 20.69 -8.27
CA TYR A 188 5.44 20.82 -7.13
C TYR A 188 6.22 19.54 -6.87
N LYS A 189 7.43 19.68 -6.35
CA LYS A 189 8.21 18.58 -5.78
C LYS A 189 8.42 18.81 -4.29
N ILE A 190 8.41 17.73 -3.52
CA ILE A 190 8.73 17.73 -2.09
C ILE A 190 10.06 17.03 -1.91
N TYR A 191 10.96 17.68 -1.18
CA TYR A 191 12.29 17.20 -0.84
C TYR A 191 12.36 16.97 0.67
N TYR A 192 12.94 15.85 1.08
CA TYR A 192 13.10 15.56 2.49
C TYR A 192 14.32 14.71 2.84
N GLY A 193 14.78 14.86 4.08
CA GLY A 193 15.94 14.15 4.63
C GLY A 193 16.01 14.28 6.14
N THR A 194 16.96 13.61 6.77
CA THR A 194 17.15 13.60 8.24
C THR A 194 18.11 14.70 8.72
N SER A 195 18.68 15.48 7.80
CA SER A 195 19.59 16.58 8.08
C SER A 195 19.04 17.88 7.48
N PRO A 196 19.12 19.02 8.20
CA PRO A 196 18.68 20.31 7.69
C PRO A 196 19.35 20.63 6.35
N ARG A 197 18.56 21.09 5.37
CA ARG A 197 19.00 21.45 4.01
C ARG A 197 19.71 20.35 3.21
N HIS A 198 19.72 19.12 3.70
CA HIS A 198 20.30 17.97 3.02
C HIS A 198 19.22 16.92 2.78
N TYR A 199 18.61 17.00 1.60
CA TYR A 199 17.51 16.14 1.21
C TYR A 199 18.03 14.95 0.41
N THR A 200 17.77 13.75 0.91
CA THR A 200 18.14 12.49 0.24
C THR A 200 16.99 11.90 -0.57
N ASN A 201 15.78 12.44 -0.40
CA ASN A 201 14.57 11.97 -1.05
C ASN A 201 13.84 13.12 -1.76
N VAL A 202 13.20 12.81 -2.89
CA VAL A 202 12.35 13.73 -3.66
C VAL A 202 11.09 13.02 -4.14
N VAL A 203 9.96 13.71 -4.08
CA VAL A 203 8.67 13.22 -4.59
C VAL A 203 8.05 14.28 -5.48
N ASN A 204 7.67 13.91 -6.70
CA ASN A 204 6.87 14.78 -7.56
C ASN A 204 5.39 14.62 -7.21
N THR A 205 4.75 15.73 -6.86
CA THR A 205 3.34 15.77 -6.41
C THR A 205 2.38 16.26 -7.48
N GLY A 206 2.89 16.65 -8.66
CA GLY A 206 2.09 17.26 -9.71
C GLY A 206 1.45 18.57 -9.25
N ASN A 207 0.22 18.84 -9.69
CA ASN A 207 -0.52 20.06 -9.35
C ASN A 207 -1.23 20.02 -7.99
N ARG A 208 -0.97 19.01 -7.15
CA ARG A 208 -1.57 18.88 -5.82
C ARG A 208 -1.04 19.98 -4.89
N THR A 209 -1.81 20.29 -3.85
CA THR A 209 -1.44 21.22 -2.76
C THR A 209 -1.41 20.53 -1.39
N GLU A 210 -1.55 19.21 -1.40
CA GLU A 210 -1.45 18.31 -0.27
C GLU A 210 -0.76 17.01 -0.68
N TYR A 211 0.11 16.47 0.19
CA TYR A 211 0.76 15.18 -0.04
C TYR A 211 1.10 14.48 1.28
N LYS A 212 0.86 13.16 1.35
CA LYS A 212 1.18 12.33 2.52
C LYS A 212 2.47 11.53 2.26
N ILE A 213 3.48 11.76 3.09
CA ILE A 213 4.72 10.97 3.12
C ILE A 213 4.56 9.90 4.20
N ILE A 214 4.81 8.64 3.87
CA ILE A 214 4.69 7.48 4.76
C ILE A 214 6.05 6.81 4.98
N GLY A 215 6.16 5.94 5.98
CA GLY A 215 7.36 5.14 6.21
C GLY A 215 8.54 5.90 6.82
N LEU A 216 8.30 7.06 7.45
CA LEU A 216 9.36 7.82 8.12
C LEU A 216 9.71 7.18 9.46
N LEU A 217 10.99 6.98 9.75
CA LEU A 217 11.40 6.31 10.97
C LEU A 217 11.18 7.19 12.22
N CYS A 218 10.58 6.61 13.25
CA CYS A 218 10.49 7.14 14.60
C CYS A 218 11.87 7.53 15.15
N SER A 219 11.89 8.47 16.10
CA SER A 219 13.12 8.98 16.73
C SER A 219 14.07 9.74 15.80
N ASN A 220 13.73 9.89 14.52
CA ASN A 220 14.40 10.78 13.59
C ASN A 220 13.63 12.10 13.42
N THR A 221 14.37 13.18 13.20
CA THR A 221 13.80 14.45 12.76
C THR A 221 13.97 14.54 11.25
N TYR A 222 12.85 14.71 10.55
CA TYR A 222 12.85 14.91 9.11
C TYR A 222 12.62 16.38 8.80
N TYR A 223 13.32 16.87 7.78
CA TYR A 223 13.26 18.22 7.25
C TYR A 223 12.65 18.18 5.86
N PHE A 224 11.71 19.06 5.58
CA PHE A 224 10.94 19.09 4.34
C PHE A 224 11.00 20.48 3.71
N ALA A 225 11.19 20.52 2.39
CA ALA A 225 10.99 21.71 1.59
C ALA A 225 10.29 21.36 0.28
N ALA A 226 9.56 22.32 -0.27
CA ALA A 226 8.91 22.19 -1.57
C ALA A 226 9.57 23.11 -2.59
N THR A 227 9.52 22.72 -3.85
CA THR A 227 9.77 23.58 -5.00
C THR A 227 8.54 23.60 -5.90
N ALA A 228 8.36 24.70 -6.61
CA ALA A 228 7.41 24.80 -7.71
C ALA A 228 8.16 24.61 -9.03
N TYR A 229 7.54 23.95 -10.00
CA TYR A 229 8.12 23.84 -11.34
C TYR A 229 7.11 24.22 -12.42
N ASN A 230 7.65 24.74 -13.52
CA ASN A 230 6.93 25.02 -14.76
C ASN A 230 7.75 24.50 -15.95
N ALA A 231 7.34 24.85 -17.17
CA ALA A 231 8.02 24.41 -18.39
C ALA A 231 9.47 24.94 -18.52
N TYR A 232 9.82 26.01 -17.79
CA TYR A 232 11.12 26.68 -17.87
C TYR A 232 12.11 26.22 -16.80
N GLY A 233 11.63 25.53 -15.76
CA GLY A 233 12.48 25.00 -14.71
C GLY A 233 11.81 24.93 -13.35
N GLU A 234 12.65 24.73 -12.35
CA GLU A 234 12.27 24.54 -10.96
C GLU A 234 12.71 25.73 -10.11
N SER A 235 11.86 26.16 -9.19
CA SER A 235 12.14 27.24 -8.26
C SER A 235 13.21 26.86 -7.24
N GLY A 236 13.66 27.86 -6.47
CA GLY A 236 14.34 27.58 -5.20
C GLY A 236 13.42 26.87 -4.19
N TYR A 237 14.04 26.28 -3.16
CA TYR A 237 13.32 25.66 -2.05
C TYR A 237 12.50 26.67 -1.26
N SER A 238 11.32 26.22 -0.82
CA SER A 238 10.50 26.92 0.18
C SER A 238 11.25 27.11 1.51
N LYS A 239 10.61 27.81 2.44
CA LYS A 239 10.99 27.69 3.86
C LYS A 239 10.88 26.21 4.27
N GLU A 240 11.94 25.72 4.89
CA GLU A 240 12.02 24.38 5.44
C GLU A 240 11.15 24.26 6.70
N ILE A 241 10.56 23.09 6.88
CA ILE A 241 9.86 22.69 8.10
C ILE A 241 10.41 21.35 8.58
N SER A 242 10.24 21.04 9.86
CA SER A 242 10.62 19.75 10.41
C SER A 242 9.46 19.07 11.16
N CYS A 243 9.39 17.74 11.08
CA CYS A 243 8.62 16.91 12.02
C CYS A 243 9.54 15.83 12.59
N SER A 244 9.35 15.53 13.88
CA SER A 244 9.98 14.41 14.54
C SER A 244 8.90 13.41 14.93
N GLY A 245 9.09 12.14 14.59
CA GLY A 245 8.22 11.07 15.08
C GLY A 245 8.52 10.82 16.56
N LYS A 246 7.61 11.21 17.47
CA LYS A 246 7.73 10.93 18.90
C LYS A 246 7.08 9.60 19.20
N CYS A 247 7.90 8.56 19.29
CA CYS A 247 7.38 7.21 19.47
C CYS A 247 7.72 6.75 20.90
N ALA A 248 6.68 6.53 21.70
CA ALA A 248 6.81 5.98 23.04
C ALA A 248 6.66 4.46 22.95
N CYS A 249 7.76 3.73 23.10
CA CYS A 249 7.73 2.28 23.24
C CYS A 249 7.53 1.92 24.72
N LYS A 250 6.40 1.29 25.03
CA LYS A 250 6.14 0.68 26.33
C LYS A 250 6.96 -0.62 26.44
N LYS A 251 7.27 -1.04 27.69
CA LYS A 251 8.05 -2.26 28.00
C LYS A 251 7.43 -3.57 27.47
N ASP A 252 6.19 -3.53 26.99
CA ASP A 252 5.48 -4.63 26.34
C ASP A 252 5.70 -4.67 24.80
N GLY A 253 6.62 -3.85 24.27
CA GLY A 253 6.95 -3.81 22.85
C GLY A 253 5.96 -3.01 21.99
N LYS A 254 4.98 -2.33 22.60
CA LYS A 254 4.05 -1.44 21.88
C LYS A 254 4.65 -0.05 21.76
N CYS A 255 4.96 0.36 20.54
CA CYS A 255 5.35 1.74 20.22
C CYS A 255 4.13 2.53 19.72
N SER A 256 3.76 3.60 20.42
CA SER A 256 2.74 4.56 19.98
C SER A 256 3.41 5.86 19.53
N CYS A 257 3.01 6.37 18.35
CA CYS A 257 3.52 7.60 17.75
C CYS A 257 2.47 8.71 17.81
#